data_AF-A0A1D9P3W3-F1
#
_entry.id   AF-A0A1D9P3W3-F1
#
_cell.length_a   1.000
_cell.length_b   1.000
_cell.length_c   1.000
_cell.angle_alpha   90.00
_cell.angle_beta   90.00
_cell.angle_gamma   90.00
#
_symmetry.space_group_name_H-M   'P 1'
#
loop_
_entity.id
_entity.type
_entity.pdbx_description
1 polymer ?
#
loop_
_entity_poly.entity_id
_entity_poly.type
_entity_poly.pdbx_seq_one_letter_code
_entity_poly.pdbx_strand_id
1 'polypeptide(L)'
;MRKLTLIILLLAVLTVTACSFEMYAPKHDIHTSYKEWAKQIGLYSTENVLVSCYDDEKKIKVGLDRDGGMLAYEEMCAVIEAHNKFVEDNPGYFSEDMQISFFNESRGCTPWISFFFNDTDNASFDYIKELQRQSTAKIQYMCIDLNRATIEMKVSDSIEMDIPVIILMYDNQETPGEAGYAFLTEFKKAEQIIVDYIVPNYDKNEVAGIIHKYLPNVEIYFVGPEGLEKYEK
;
A
#
# COMPACT_ATOMS: atom_id res chain seq x y z
N MET A 1 31.13 -7.50 51.09
CA MET A 1 31.56 -7.49 49.68
C MET A 1 30.53 -8.12 48.74
N ARG A 2 30.15 -9.40 48.87
CA ARG A 2 29.19 -10.07 47.96
C ARG A 2 27.84 -9.35 47.75
N LYS A 3 27.26 -8.75 48.80
CA LYS A 3 25.99 -7.99 48.71
C LYS A 3 26.12 -6.68 47.92
N LEU A 4 27.27 -6.01 48.00
CA LEU A 4 27.53 -4.75 47.30
C LEU A 4 27.71 -5.00 45.79
N THR A 5 28.42 -6.07 45.43
CA THR A 5 28.58 -6.51 44.04
C THR A 5 27.25 -6.85 43.39
N LEU A 6 26.34 -7.51 44.13
CA LEU A 6 25.01 -7.87 43.63
C LEU A 6 24.13 -6.63 43.36
N ILE A 7 24.20 -5.63 44.24
CA ILE A 7 23.46 -4.37 44.09
C ILE A 7 23.96 -3.57 42.89
N ILE A 8 25.27 -3.50 42.69
CA ILE A 8 25.87 -2.82 41.53
C ILE A 8 25.48 -3.53 40.22
N LEU A 9 25.44 -4.86 40.21
CA LEU A 9 25.04 -5.64 39.03
C LEU A 9 23.56 -5.42 38.69
N LEU A 10 22.68 -5.37 39.70
CA LEU A 10 21.25 -5.07 39.53
C LEU A 10 21.02 -3.65 39.00
N LEU A 11 21.75 -2.67 39.52
CA LEU A 11 21.71 -1.29 39.02
C LEU A 11 22.21 -1.19 37.58
N ALA A 12 23.29 -1.90 37.24
CA ALA A 12 23.81 -1.95 35.87
C ALA A 12 22.79 -2.58 34.90
N VAL A 13 22.15 -3.70 35.27
CA VAL A 13 21.09 -4.33 34.47
C VAL A 13 19.90 -3.38 34.28
N LEU A 14 19.44 -2.71 35.34
CA LEU A 14 18.35 -1.73 35.26
C LEU A 14 18.70 -0.53 34.36
N THR A 15 19.96 -0.06 34.38
CA THR A 15 20.40 1.03 33.48
C THR A 15 20.52 0.56 32.02
N VAL A 16 20.90 -0.69 31.78
CA VAL A 16 21.00 -1.23 30.41
C VAL A 16 19.61 -1.52 29.83
N THR A 17 18.65 -1.98 30.64
CA THR A 17 17.24 -2.14 30.21
C THR A 17 16.46 -0.83 30.18
N ALA A 18 16.91 0.23 30.86
CA ALA A 18 16.36 1.58 30.70
C ALA A 18 16.92 2.29 29.46
N CYS A 19 18.02 1.80 28.89
CA CYS A 19 18.60 2.30 27.64
C CYS A 19 18.07 1.59 26.38
N SER A 20 17.21 0.56 26.51
CA SER A 20 16.25 0.22 25.46
C SER A 20 15.11 1.24 25.50
N PHE A 21 15.46 2.50 25.24
CA PHE A 21 14.53 3.44 24.64
C PHE A 21 14.20 2.84 23.27
N GLU A 22 13.15 2.03 23.21
CA GLU A 22 12.27 2.12 22.05
C GLU A 22 11.99 3.61 21.90
N MET A 23 12.57 4.22 20.86
CA MET A 23 12.24 5.59 20.53
C MET A 23 10.73 5.62 20.38
N TYR A 24 10.05 6.25 21.34
CA TYR A 24 8.62 6.52 21.33
C TYR A 24 8.35 7.47 20.17
N ALA A 25 8.39 6.95 18.94
CA ALA A 25 7.82 7.64 17.80
C ALA A 25 6.31 7.79 18.11
N PRO A 26 5.75 9.00 17.98
CA PRO A 26 4.33 9.19 18.19
C PRO A 26 3.55 8.27 17.24
N LYS A 27 2.42 7.75 17.73
CA LYS A 27 1.53 6.88 16.94
C LYS A 27 1.06 7.57 15.65
N HIS A 28 0.89 8.88 15.72
CA HIS A 28 0.48 9.74 14.63
C HIS A 28 1.46 10.91 14.51
N ASP A 29 2.24 10.93 13.44
CA ASP A 29 3.14 12.02 13.06
C ASP A 29 2.59 12.72 11.81
N ILE A 30 1.53 13.50 12.01
CA ILE A 30 0.74 14.08 10.92
C ILE A 30 1.06 15.57 10.78
N HIS A 31 1.85 15.89 9.77
CA HIS A 31 2.25 17.22 9.38
C HIS A 31 1.57 17.62 8.08
N THR A 32 0.32 18.10 8.19
CA THR A 32 -0.45 18.51 7.02
C THR A 32 -1.16 19.86 7.11
N SER A 33 -1.20 20.56 5.99
CA SER A 33 -2.03 21.76 5.77
C SER A 33 -3.52 21.41 5.60
N TYR A 34 -3.84 20.19 5.16
CA TYR A 34 -5.20 19.68 4.90
C TYR A 34 -5.86 19.06 6.16
N LYS A 35 -5.93 19.83 7.25
CA LYS A 35 -6.36 19.32 8.57
C LYS A 35 -7.79 18.78 8.60
N GLU A 36 -8.70 19.39 7.84
CA GLU A 36 -10.09 18.93 7.77
C GLU A 36 -10.17 17.56 7.10
N TRP A 37 -9.55 17.40 5.93
CA TRP A 37 -9.43 16.12 5.25
C TRP A 37 -8.82 15.05 6.15
N ALA A 38 -7.64 15.32 6.75
CA ALA A 38 -6.95 14.35 7.60
C ALA A 38 -7.80 13.88 8.80
N LYS A 39 -8.64 14.77 9.34
CA LYS A 39 -9.62 14.41 10.37
C LYS A 39 -10.77 13.57 9.83
N GLN A 40 -11.35 13.95 8.69
CA GLN A 40 -12.51 13.26 8.11
C GLN A 40 -12.19 11.84 7.66
N ILE A 41 -10.99 11.61 7.11
CA ILE A 41 -10.55 10.28 6.69
C ILE A 41 -10.01 9.41 7.84
N GLY A 42 -9.96 9.97 9.06
CA GLY A 42 -9.61 9.23 10.27
C GLY A 42 -8.11 9.06 10.54
N LEU A 43 -7.21 9.86 9.94
CA LEU A 43 -5.76 9.72 10.16
C LEU A 43 -5.37 9.82 11.65
N TYR A 44 -6.07 10.65 12.42
CA TYR A 44 -5.79 10.85 13.85
C TYR A 44 -6.44 9.80 14.76
N SER A 45 -7.32 8.95 14.23
CA SER A 45 -8.14 8.01 15.02
C SER A 45 -7.76 6.56 14.84
N THR A 46 -6.69 6.26 14.09
CA THR A 46 -6.29 4.87 13.87
C THR A 46 -5.87 4.18 15.18
N GLU A 47 -6.25 2.92 15.33
CA GLU A 47 -6.00 2.06 16.50
C GLU A 47 -4.80 1.13 16.31
N ASN A 48 -4.65 0.54 15.13
CA ASN A 48 -3.71 -0.54 14.82
C ASN A 48 -2.57 -0.10 13.89
N VAL A 49 -2.71 1.05 13.24
CA VAL A 49 -1.74 1.60 12.28
C VAL A 49 -1.01 2.81 12.86
N LEU A 50 0.31 2.86 12.67
CA LEU A 50 1.06 4.11 12.88
C LEU A 50 0.97 4.96 11.62
N VAL A 51 0.68 6.23 11.78
CA VAL A 51 0.46 7.14 10.66
C VAL A 51 1.56 8.17 10.64
N SER A 52 2.24 8.30 9.51
CA SER A 52 3.01 9.49 9.17
C SER A 52 2.34 10.19 7.99
N CYS A 53 2.29 11.51 7.99
CA CYS A 53 1.72 12.25 6.88
C CYS A 53 2.49 13.54 6.68
N TYR A 54 2.92 13.78 5.45
CA TYR A 54 3.64 14.99 5.06
C TYR A 54 3.05 15.51 3.76
N ASP A 55 2.81 16.82 3.69
CA ASP A 55 2.52 17.51 2.43
C ASP A 55 3.56 18.56 2.05
N ASP A 56 3.64 18.75 0.75
CA ASP A 56 4.32 19.83 0.06
C ASP A 56 3.34 20.44 -0.97
N GLU A 57 3.73 21.47 -1.72
CA GLU A 57 2.83 22.28 -2.56
C GLU A 57 1.86 21.48 -3.45
N LYS A 58 2.29 20.33 -3.98
CA LYS A 58 1.49 19.47 -4.88
C LYS A 58 1.50 18.00 -4.50
N LYS A 59 1.90 17.67 -3.27
CA LYS A 59 2.10 16.28 -2.89
C LYS A 59 1.67 16.01 -1.46
N ILE A 60 0.91 14.94 -1.26
CA ILE A 60 0.56 14.39 0.05
C ILE A 60 1.06 12.94 0.09
N LYS A 61 1.92 12.65 1.06
CA LYS A 61 2.38 11.28 1.34
C LYS A 61 1.88 10.86 2.72
N VAL A 62 1.21 9.72 2.77
CA VAL A 62 0.76 9.09 4.01
C VAL A 62 1.48 7.75 4.16
N GLY A 63 2.31 7.59 5.18
CA GLY A 63 2.88 6.32 5.57
C GLY A 63 1.98 5.65 6.60
N LEU A 64 1.67 4.37 6.38
CA LEU A 64 0.83 3.54 7.23
C LEU A 64 1.63 2.29 7.59
N ASP A 65 2.07 2.22 8.84
CA ASP A 65 2.87 1.13 9.36
C ASP A 65 1.98 0.02 9.93
N ARG A 66 2.12 -1.19 9.37
CA ARG A 66 1.22 -2.31 9.60
C ARG A 66 1.70 -3.34 10.62
N ASP A 67 2.61 -2.99 11.54
CA ASP A 67 3.07 -3.92 12.60
C ASP A 67 1.92 -4.58 13.40
N GLY A 68 0.67 -4.10 13.27
CA GLY A 68 -0.56 -4.72 13.78
C GLY A 68 -1.20 -5.85 12.94
N GLY A 69 -0.61 -6.30 11.84
CA GLY A 69 -1.11 -7.44 11.05
C GLY A 69 -2.41 -7.16 10.28
N MET A 70 -3.34 -8.12 10.25
CA MET A 70 -4.59 -8.00 9.45
C MET A 70 -5.46 -6.80 9.87
N LEU A 71 -5.60 -6.56 11.18
CA LEU A 71 -6.38 -5.41 11.68
C LEU A 71 -5.80 -4.06 11.21
N ALA A 72 -4.47 -3.97 11.11
CA ALA A 72 -3.80 -2.79 10.59
C ALA A 72 -4.03 -2.64 9.07
N TYR A 73 -4.04 -3.75 8.33
CA TYR A 73 -4.36 -3.74 6.90
C TYR A 73 -5.82 -3.30 6.64
N GLU A 74 -6.79 -3.85 7.37
CA GLU A 74 -8.19 -3.46 7.28
C GLU A 74 -8.40 -1.98 7.59
N GLU A 75 -7.75 -1.47 8.63
CA GLU A 75 -7.81 -0.05 9.00
C GLU A 75 -7.17 0.87 7.94
N MET A 76 -6.04 0.46 7.35
CA MET A 76 -5.44 1.17 6.22
C MET A 76 -6.39 1.24 5.03
N CYS A 77 -7.00 0.12 4.64
CA CYS A 77 -7.99 0.06 3.57
C CYS A 77 -9.17 1.00 3.87
N ALA A 78 -9.67 1.03 5.10
CA ALA A 78 -10.75 1.94 5.51
C ALA A 78 -10.36 3.42 5.38
N VAL A 79 -9.12 3.80 5.70
CA VAL A 79 -8.60 5.16 5.52
C VAL A 79 -8.54 5.56 4.03
N ILE A 80 -8.10 4.64 3.16
CA ILE A 80 -8.02 4.89 1.72
C ILE A 80 -9.42 5.05 1.12
N GLU A 81 -10.37 4.19 1.48
CA GLU A 81 -11.77 4.31 1.04
C GLU A 81 -12.42 5.60 1.57
N ALA A 82 -12.13 5.98 2.82
CA ALA A 82 -12.59 7.26 3.37
C ALA A 82 -12.01 8.46 2.61
N HIS A 83 -10.75 8.38 2.16
CA HIS A 83 -10.16 9.40 1.27
C HIS A 83 -10.87 9.46 -0.08
N ASN A 84 -11.09 8.32 -0.74
CA ASN A 84 -11.79 8.27 -2.02
C ASN A 84 -13.19 8.86 -1.91
N LYS A 85 -13.94 8.49 -0.87
CA LYS A 85 -15.25 9.07 -0.57
C LYS A 85 -15.19 10.57 -0.31
N PHE A 86 -14.19 11.05 0.43
CA PHE A 86 -14.01 12.48 0.69
C PHE A 86 -13.80 13.26 -0.61
N VAL A 87 -12.98 12.75 -1.54
CA VAL A 87 -12.75 13.40 -2.84
C VAL A 87 -14.03 13.46 -3.68
N GLU A 88 -14.83 12.38 -3.68
CA GLU A 88 -16.12 12.35 -4.37
C GLU A 88 -17.13 13.34 -3.79
N ASP A 89 -17.21 13.42 -2.45
CA ASP A 89 -18.15 14.30 -1.75
C ASP A 89 -17.72 15.78 -1.80
N ASN A 90 -16.43 16.06 -2.06
CA ASN A 90 -15.84 17.41 -2.04
C ASN A 90 -15.02 17.70 -3.31
N PRO A 91 -15.66 17.75 -4.49
CA PRO A 91 -14.96 18.01 -5.74
C PRO A 91 -14.29 19.39 -5.70
N GLY A 92 -12.99 19.43 -6.01
CA GLY A 92 -12.18 20.66 -6.01
C GLY A 92 -11.54 21.04 -4.68
N TYR A 93 -11.66 20.20 -3.63
CA TYR A 93 -10.92 20.41 -2.38
C TYR A 93 -9.40 20.35 -2.59
N PHE A 94 -8.95 19.40 -3.42
CA PHE A 94 -7.56 19.29 -3.88
C PHE A 94 -7.43 19.89 -5.28
N SER A 95 -6.23 20.39 -5.63
CA SER A 95 -5.93 20.78 -7.00
C SER A 95 -5.93 19.56 -7.92
N GLU A 96 -6.22 19.77 -9.21
CA GLU A 96 -6.28 18.69 -10.21
C GLU A 96 -4.94 17.95 -10.42
N ASP A 97 -3.83 18.60 -10.06
CA ASP A 97 -2.47 18.10 -10.15
C ASP A 97 -1.90 17.62 -8.80
N MET A 98 -2.74 17.54 -7.77
CA MET A 98 -2.32 17.05 -6.46
C MET A 98 -1.97 15.57 -6.52
N GLN A 99 -0.74 15.22 -6.16
CA GLN A 99 -0.28 13.83 -6.04
C GLN A 99 -0.53 13.33 -4.61
N ILE A 100 -1.41 12.36 -4.44
CA ILE A 100 -1.76 11.78 -3.15
C ILE A 100 -1.39 10.31 -3.16
N SER A 101 -0.74 9.88 -2.08
CA SER A 101 -0.23 8.53 -2.04
C SER A 101 -0.14 7.97 -0.62
N PHE A 102 -0.51 6.70 -0.47
CA PHE A 102 -0.52 5.95 0.79
C PHE A 102 0.46 4.78 0.67
N PHE A 103 1.47 4.75 1.53
CA PHE A 103 2.51 3.73 1.57
C PHE A 103 2.25 2.78 2.72
N ASN A 104 2.24 1.48 2.41
CA ASN A 104 2.24 0.43 3.42
C ASN A 104 3.70 0.02 3.70
N GLU A 105 4.19 0.47 4.84
CA GLU A 105 5.58 0.30 5.25
C GLU A 105 5.69 -0.69 6.41
N SER A 106 6.85 -1.35 6.53
CA SER A 106 7.22 -2.13 7.71
C SER A 106 8.40 -1.45 8.39
N ARG A 107 8.39 -1.36 9.73
CA ARG A 107 9.48 -0.72 10.49
C ARG A 107 10.86 -1.22 10.08
N GLY A 108 11.69 -0.31 9.60
CA GLY A 108 13.12 -0.55 9.38
C GLY A 108 13.48 -1.25 8.06
N CYS A 109 12.54 -1.43 7.13
CA CYS A 109 12.83 -1.97 5.81
C CYS A 109 12.22 -1.12 4.69
N THR A 110 13.07 -0.50 3.88
CA THR A 110 12.80 -0.28 2.46
C THR A 110 13.00 -1.61 1.72
N PRO A 111 12.16 -1.98 0.72
CA PRO A 111 11.01 -1.26 0.16
C PRO A 111 9.61 -1.61 0.73
N TRP A 112 8.66 -0.73 0.37
CA TRP A 112 7.20 -0.77 0.58
C TRP A 112 6.58 -2.09 0.10
N ILE A 113 5.54 -2.57 0.80
CA ILE A 113 4.84 -3.83 0.49
C ILE A 113 3.71 -3.61 -0.49
N SER A 114 2.90 -2.59 -0.22
CA SER A 114 1.89 -2.08 -1.14
C SER A 114 1.86 -0.56 -1.09
N PHE A 115 1.36 0.03 -2.16
CA PHE A 115 1.40 1.45 -2.38
C PHE A 115 0.19 1.89 -3.19
N PHE A 116 -0.59 2.84 -2.67
CA PHE A 116 -1.80 3.35 -3.30
C PHE A 116 -1.58 4.79 -3.74
N PHE A 117 -1.97 5.13 -4.96
CA PHE A 117 -1.71 6.46 -5.51
C PHE A 117 -2.71 6.86 -6.59
N ASN A 118 -2.73 8.15 -6.89
CA ASN A 118 -3.54 8.74 -7.95
C ASN A 118 -2.72 9.27 -9.14
N ASP A 119 -1.40 9.42 -8.96
CA ASP A 119 -0.54 10.06 -9.94
C ASP A 119 -0.35 9.21 -11.20
N THR A 120 -0.53 9.84 -12.35
CA THR A 120 -0.33 9.25 -13.68
C THR A 120 1.11 9.35 -14.20
N ASP A 121 1.97 10.12 -13.53
CA ASP A 121 3.37 10.38 -13.89
C ASP A 121 4.34 9.87 -12.81
N ASN A 122 4.02 8.71 -12.25
CA ASN A 122 4.85 8.08 -11.22
C ASN A 122 6.14 7.53 -11.84
N ALA A 123 7.28 8.13 -11.49
CA ALA A 123 8.61 7.74 -12.00
C ALA A 123 9.03 6.28 -11.72
N SER A 124 8.33 5.58 -10.82
CA SER A 124 8.56 4.13 -10.60
C SER A 124 7.91 3.27 -11.68
N PHE A 125 6.96 3.81 -12.44
CA PHE A 125 6.11 3.10 -13.40
C PHE A 125 5.86 3.95 -14.66
N ASP A 126 6.90 4.14 -15.48
CA ASP A 126 6.86 4.99 -16.67
C ASP A 126 5.76 4.62 -17.69
N TYR A 127 5.24 3.39 -17.63
CA TYR A 127 4.18 2.87 -18.48
C TYR A 127 2.77 3.30 -18.07
N ILE A 128 2.56 3.83 -16.85
CA ILE A 128 1.21 4.21 -16.37
C ILE A 128 0.57 5.30 -17.25
N LYS A 129 1.39 6.19 -17.83
CA LYS A 129 0.93 7.22 -18.77
C LYS A 129 0.23 6.63 -20.01
N GLU A 130 0.55 5.40 -20.40
CA GLU A 130 -0.07 4.71 -21.55
C GLU A 130 -1.55 4.38 -21.29
N LEU A 131 -1.97 4.33 -20.02
CA LEU A 131 -3.37 4.10 -19.62
C LEU A 131 -4.27 5.32 -19.85
N GLN A 132 -3.68 6.51 -20.07
CA GLN A 132 -4.39 7.77 -20.39
C GLN A 132 -5.55 8.10 -19.44
N ARG A 133 -5.43 7.74 -18.15
CA ARG A 133 -6.45 8.04 -17.15
C ARG A 133 -6.50 9.53 -16.86
N GLN A 134 -7.69 10.02 -16.54
CA GLN A 134 -7.86 11.41 -16.13
C GLN A 134 -7.22 11.64 -14.76
N SER A 135 -6.44 12.72 -14.64
CA SER A 135 -5.89 13.18 -13.36
C SER A 135 -7.02 13.52 -12.39
N THR A 136 -6.91 13.03 -11.16
CA THR A 136 -7.88 13.24 -10.08
C THR A 136 -7.19 13.04 -8.74
N ALA A 137 -7.71 13.63 -7.67
CA ALA A 137 -7.25 13.38 -6.31
C ALA A 137 -7.65 11.98 -5.78
N LYS A 138 -8.65 11.31 -6.40
CA LYS A 138 -9.09 9.97 -6.00
C LYS A 138 -7.97 8.96 -6.28
N ILE A 139 -7.70 8.02 -5.38
CA ILE A 139 -6.75 6.95 -5.61
C ILE A 139 -7.24 6.08 -6.77
N GLN A 140 -6.36 5.86 -7.74
CA GLN A 140 -6.66 5.09 -8.96
C GLN A 140 -5.84 3.80 -9.06
N TYR A 141 -4.69 3.76 -8.40
CA TYR A 141 -3.72 2.69 -8.54
C TYR A 141 -3.42 2.07 -7.18
N MET A 142 -3.31 0.74 -7.15
CA MET A 142 -2.64 -0.01 -6.10
C MET A 142 -1.48 -0.75 -6.74
N CYS A 143 -0.27 -0.57 -6.21
CA CYS A 143 0.85 -1.46 -6.49
C CYS A 143 1.08 -2.39 -5.29
N ILE A 144 1.42 -3.65 -5.55
CA ILE A 144 1.68 -4.66 -4.53
C ILE A 144 2.86 -5.55 -4.93
N ASP A 145 3.84 -5.70 -4.04
CA ASP A 145 4.93 -6.67 -4.18
C ASP A 145 4.47 -8.02 -3.61
N LEU A 146 4.12 -8.94 -4.50
CA LEU A 146 3.61 -10.27 -4.13
C LEU A 146 4.68 -11.14 -3.44
N ASN A 147 5.97 -10.78 -3.46
CA ASN A 147 6.99 -11.45 -2.64
C ASN A 147 6.86 -11.10 -1.15
N ARG A 148 6.25 -9.96 -0.82
CA ARG A 148 6.23 -9.38 0.53
C ARG A 148 4.82 -9.28 1.14
N ALA A 149 3.80 -9.37 0.29
CA ALA A 149 2.40 -9.12 0.60
C ALA A 149 1.69 -10.21 1.43
N THR A 150 2.38 -10.77 2.42
CA THR A 150 1.87 -11.94 3.19
C THR A 150 0.60 -11.68 4.00
N ILE A 151 0.28 -10.43 4.33
CA ILE A 151 -0.99 -10.08 5.02
C ILE A 151 -2.06 -9.75 4.00
N GLU A 152 -1.75 -8.94 3.00
CA GLU A 152 -2.65 -8.52 1.93
C GLU A 152 -3.17 -9.72 1.15
N MET A 153 -2.36 -10.77 1.00
CA MET A 153 -2.75 -12.02 0.36
C MET A 153 -3.74 -12.86 1.19
N LYS A 154 -4.00 -12.52 2.46
CA LYS A 154 -5.03 -13.17 3.28
C LYS A 154 -6.34 -12.44 3.03
N VAL A 155 -7.24 -13.08 2.30
CA VAL A 155 -8.57 -12.53 2.01
C VAL A 155 -9.31 -12.17 3.29
N SER A 156 -9.86 -10.95 3.34
CA SER A 156 -10.81 -10.53 4.38
C SER A 156 -12.14 -10.11 3.76
N ASP A 157 -13.25 -10.65 4.29
CA ASP A 157 -14.60 -10.26 3.89
C ASP A 157 -14.97 -8.81 4.31
N SER A 158 -14.16 -8.18 5.17
CA SER A 158 -14.36 -6.81 5.62
C SER A 158 -13.78 -5.77 4.65
N ILE A 159 -12.94 -6.19 3.71
CA ILE A 159 -12.25 -5.31 2.76
C ILE A 159 -12.97 -5.36 1.43
N GLU A 160 -13.41 -4.18 0.98
CA GLU A 160 -13.86 -3.95 -0.39
C GLU A 160 -13.27 -2.61 -0.85
N MET A 161 -12.41 -2.67 -1.87
CA MET A 161 -11.64 -1.53 -2.35
C MET A 161 -12.12 -1.11 -3.74
N ASP A 162 -12.39 0.18 -3.93
CA ASP A 162 -12.79 0.77 -5.21
C ASP A 162 -11.57 1.37 -5.93
N ILE A 163 -10.62 0.49 -6.28
CA ILE A 163 -9.39 0.86 -6.99
C ILE A 163 -9.43 0.29 -8.41
N PRO A 164 -9.42 1.14 -9.45
CA PRO A 164 -9.59 0.69 -10.83
C PRO A 164 -8.38 -0.03 -11.42
N VAL A 165 -7.16 0.26 -10.96
CA VAL A 165 -5.94 -0.33 -11.52
C VAL A 165 -5.10 -0.98 -10.42
N ILE A 166 -4.77 -2.27 -10.60
CA ILE A 166 -3.90 -3.01 -9.69
C ILE A 166 -2.64 -3.44 -10.44
N ILE A 167 -1.47 -3.09 -9.90
CA ILE A 167 -0.15 -3.41 -10.42
C ILE A 167 0.42 -4.52 -9.54
N LEU A 168 0.61 -5.69 -10.12
CA LEU A 168 1.17 -6.87 -9.47
C LEU A 168 2.67 -6.91 -9.77
N MET A 169 3.48 -6.58 -8.77
CA MET A 169 4.92 -6.75 -8.86
C MET A 169 5.33 -8.09 -8.31
N TYR A 170 6.27 -8.73 -9.00
CA TYR A 170 6.84 -9.98 -8.53
C TYR A 170 8.21 -10.27 -9.14
N ASP A 171 9.17 -10.60 -8.31
CA ASP A 171 10.56 -10.88 -8.69
C ASP A 171 11.02 -12.17 -8.00
N ASN A 172 10.77 -13.31 -8.63
CA ASN A 172 11.13 -14.63 -8.13
C ASN A 172 11.36 -15.61 -9.29
N GLN A 173 11.73 -16.86 -8.98
CA GLN A 173 12.01 -17.88 -10.01
C GLN A 173 10.76 -18.48 -10.65
N GLU A 174 9.64 -18.54 -9.91
CA GLU A 174 8.38 -19.17 -10.34
C GLU A 174 7.24 -18.23 -10.05
N THR A 175 6.23 -18.14 -10.92
CA THR A 175 5.07 -17.27 -10.69
C THR A 175 4.30 -17.62 -9.43
N PRO A 176 3.59 -16.65 -8.81
CA PRO A 176 2.70 -16.95 -7.70
C PRO A 176 1.67 -18.01 -8.11
N GLY A 177 1.35 -18.94 -7.21
CA GLY A 177 0.24 -19.87 -7.42
C GLY A 177 -1.13 -19.19 -7.25
N GLU A 178 -2.21 -19.93 -7.43
CA GLU A 178 -3.60 -19.40 -7.35
C GLU A 178 -3.90 -18.66 -6.03
N ALA A 179 -3.45 -19.19 -4.89
CA ALA A 179 -3.58 -18.52 -3.58
C ALA A 179 -2.86 -17.15 -3.52
N GLY A 180 -1.88 -16.93 -4.39
CA GLY A 180 -1.16 -15.67 -4.58
C GLY A 180 -2.03 -14.50 -5.01
N TYR A 181 -3.16 -14.80 -5.65
CA TYR A 181 -4.07 -13.82 -6.25
C TYR A 181 -5.43 -13.74 -5.55
N ALA A 182 -5.63 -14.52 -4.48
CA ALA A 182 -6.93 -14.63 -3.84
C ALA A 182 -7.45 -13.26 -3.33
N PHE A 183 -6.56 -12.36 -2.92
CA PHE A 183 -6.91 -11.01 -2.48
C PHE A 183 -7.61 -10.16 -3.55
N LEU A 184 -7.48 -10.52 -4.84
CA LEU A 184 -8.18 -9.81 -5.93
C LEU A 184 -9.72 -9.83 -5.75
N THR A 185 -10.27 -10.76 -4.95
CA THR A 185 -11.70 -10.74 -4.62
C THR A 185 -12.15 -9.50 -3.85
N GLU A 186 -11.21 -8.77 -3.23
CA GLU A 186 -11.45 -7.51 -2.50
C GLU A 186 -11.61 -6.31 -3.47
N PHE A 187 -11.26 -6.48 -4.76
CA PHE A 187 -11.21 -5.41 -5.77
C PHE A 187 -12.21 -5.63 -6.91
N LYS A 188 -13.48 -5.89 -6.57
CA LYS A 188 -14.53 -6.29 -7.55
C LYS A 188 -14.77 -5.28 -8.67
N LYS A 189 -14.37 -4.03 -8.48
CA LYS A 189 -14.51 -2.93 -9.46
C LYS A 189 -13.21 -2.61 -10.21
N ALA A 190 -12.16 -3.40 -10.03
CA ALA A 190 -10.94 -3.25 -10.81
C ALA A 190 -11.26 -3.36 -12.30
N GLU A 191 -10.79 -2.38 -13.06
CA GLU A 191 -10.93 -2.28 -14.51
C GLU A 191 -9.73 -2.95 -15.19
N GLN A 192 -8.54 -2.82 -14.59
CA GLN A 192 -7.27 -3.23 -15.19
C GLN A 192 -6.35 -3.89 -14.14
N ILE A 193 -5.74 -5.01 -14.52
CA ILE A 193 -4.60 -5.62 -13.82
C ILE A 193 -3.35 -5.44 -14.69
N ILE A 194 -2.28 -4.92 -14.11
CA ILE A 194 -0.97 -4.82 -14.73
C ILE A 194 -0.06 -5.84 -14.07
N VAL A 195 0.50 -6.74 -14.86
CA VAL A 195 1.45 -7.76 -14.42
C VAL A 195 2.86 -7.26 -14.73
N ASP A 196 3.57 -6.82 -13.69
CA ASP A 196 4.92 -6.29 -13.74
C ASP A 196 5.90 -7.28 -13.08
N TYR A 197 6.11 -8.39 -13.76
CA TYR A 197 6.89 -9.52 -13.26
C TYR A 197 8.29 -9.53 -13.84
N ILE A 198 9.28 -9.71 -12.96
CA ILE A 198 10.68 -10.00 -13.29
C ILE A 198 10.89 -11.52 -13.25
N VAL A 199 9.94 -12.29 -13.77
CA VAL A 199 10.03 -13.75 -13.89
C VAL A 199 10.38 -14.10 -15.35
N PRO A 200 11.45 -14.84 -15.64
CA PRO A 200 11.78 -15.21 -17.02
C PRO A 200 10.75 -16.19 -17.61
N ASN A 201 10.23 -15.88 -18.81
CA ASN A 201 9.43 -16.79 -19.64
C ASN A 201 8.22 -17.45 -18.93
N TYR A 202 7.55 -16.76 -18.00
CA TYR A 202 6.33 -17.29 -17.40
C TYR A 202 5.18 -17.37 -18.41
N ASP A 203 4.24 -18.28 -18.17
CA ASP A 203 3.08 -18.45 -19.03
C ASP A 203 2.04 -17.35 -18.75
N LYS A 204 1.95 -16.38 -19.67
CA LYS A 204 0.97 -15.29 -19.62
C LYS A 204 -0.48 -15.81 -19.63
N ASN A 205 -0.77 -16.93 -20.31
CA ASN A 205 -2.12 -17.51 -20.34
C ASN A 205 -2.49 -18.12 -18.99
N GLU A 206 -1.52 -18.74 -18.31
CA GLU A 206 -1.73 -19.28 -16.97
C GLU A 206 -2.03 -18.16 -15.98
N VAL A 207 -1.19 -17.11 -15.95
CA VAL A 207 -1.37 -15.94 -15.07
C VAL A 207 -2.71 -15.25 -15.35
N ALA A 208 -3.02 -14.98 -16.62
CA ALA A 208 -4.28 -14.37 -17.00
C ALA A 208 -5.48 -15.26 -16.62
N GLY A 209 -5.36 -16.57 -16.83
CA GLY A 209 -6.36 -17.55 -16.43
C GLY A 209 -6.65 -17.54 -14.93
N ILE A 210 -5.62 -17.40 -14.08
CA ILE A 210 -5.78 -17.29 -12.62
C ILE A 210 -6.46 -15.97 -12.27
N ILE A 211 -6.00 -14.84 -12.82
CA ILE A 211 -6.59 -13.52 -12.56
C ILE A 211 -8.08 -13.52 -12.93
N HIS A 212 -8.44 -14.04 -14.10
CA HIS A 212 -9.84 -14.11 -14.56
C HIS A 212 -10.73 -15.05 -13.73
N LYS A 213 -10.18 -15.96 -12.92
CA LYS A 213 -10.99 -16.71 -11.95
C LYS A 213 -11.56 -15.79 -10.85
N TYR A 214 -10.78 -14.78 -10.44
CA TYR A 214 -11.15 -13.84 -9.38
C TYR A 214 -11.84 -12.58 -9.93
N LEU A 215 -11.41 -12.10 -11.09
CA LEU A 215 -11.93 -10.92 -11.76
C LEU A 215 -12.24 -11.23 -13.24
N PRO A 216 -13.40 -11.84 -13.56
CA PRO A 216 -13.68 -12.40 -14.89
C PRO A 216 -13.70 -11.42 -16.07
N ASN A 217 -13.93 -10.13 -15.80
CA ASN A 217 -14.10 -9.11 -16.84
C ASN A 217 -12.95 -8.07 -16.86
N VAL A 218 -11.89 -8.29 -16.09
CA VAL A 218 -10.80 -7.32 -15.98
C VAL A 218 -9.90 -7.37 -17.21
N GLU A 219 -9.46 -6.19 -17.67
CA GLU A 219 -8.41 -6.13 -18.69
C GLU A 219 -7.06 -6.46 -18.04
N ILE A 220 -6.24 -7.25 -18.73
CA ILE A 220 -4.92 -7.63 -18.22
C ILE A 220 -3.87 -7.08 -19.17
N TYR A 221 -2.87 -6.43 -18.60
CA TYR A 221 -1.71 -5.90 -19.32
C TYR A 221 -0.44 -6.53 -18.75
N PHE A 222 0.48 -6.89 -19.62
CA PHE A 222 1.80 -7.38 -19.23
C PHE A 222 2.83 -6.30 -19.55
N VAL A 223 3.69 -6.00 -18.58
CA VAL A 223 4.81 -5.07 -18.80
C VAL A 223 5.85 -5.78 -19.67
N GLY A 224 6.18 -5.18 -20.81
CA GLY A 224 7.18 -5.66 -21.75
C GLY A 224 8.27 -4.61 -22.05
N PRO A 225 9.27 -4.96 -22.88
CA PRO A 225 10.36 -4.04 -23.22
C PRO A 225 9.91 -2.75 -23.92
N GLU A 226 8.76 -2.79 -24.59
CA GLU A 226 8.22 -1.67 -25.39
C GLU A 226 7.06 -0.93 -24.69
N GLY A 227 6.69 -1.30 -23.46
CA GLY A 227 5.54 -0.73 -22.73
C GLY A 227 4.51 -1.79 -22.33
N LEU A 228 3.24 -1.40 -22.25
CA LEU A 228 2.15 -2.30 -21.88
C LEU A 228 1.67 -3.12 -23.09
N GLU A 229 1.66 -4.44 -22.94
CA GLU A 229 1.05 -5.38 -23.88
C GLU A 229 -0.31 -5.85 -23.34
N LYS A 230 -1.40 -5.50 -24.02
CA LYS A 230 -2.73 -5.99 -23.66
C LYS A 230 -2.84 -7.49 -23.92
N TYR A 231 -3.34 -8.24 -22.95
CA TYR A 231 -3.67 -9.64 -23.12
C TYR A 231 -4.93 -9.79 -23.98
N GLU A 232 -4.78 -10.39 -25.16
CA GLU A 232 -5.87 -10.78 -26.04
C GLU A 232 -6.02 -12.31 -26.02
N LYS A 233 -7.24 -12.79 -25.79
CA LYS A 233 -7.57 -14.22 -25.69
C LYS A 233 -7.87 -14.85 -27.04
#